data_AF-A0A915AIN0-F1
#
_entry.id   AF-A0A915AIN0-F1
#
_cell.length_a   1.000
_cell.length_b   1.000
_cell.length_c   1.000
_cell.angle_alpha   90.00
_cell.angle_beta   90.00
_cell.angle_gamma   90.00
#
_symmetry.space_group_name_H-M   'P 1'
#
loop_
_entity.id
_entity.type
_entity.pdbx_description
1 polymer ?
#
loop_
_entity_poly.entity_id
_entity_poly.type
_entity_poly.pdbx_seq_one_letter_code
_entity_poly.pdbx_strand_id
1 'polypeptide(L)'
;MESDREIDSSKVFEVQLCDLPALDRSMNEKSLDEWKKKWQEAIEEADAVLALSLPMFWSSLIYSSQLLRFIDSFLNAFPRRWEADEMNLYFNSDPSARLLVVELYERVLLIILRAVAYKEDKASLSEAFYCRVIYDHKIFTIERLFDIINVYSNSNSAAVSSILERTIRIQNKYMNDVDSYIKMSIQIIESVAAEFSTISRPPFEENYGDRITSLLSMIIGIFEAFRIFLPYCSSEIRRSFSTSLSISVASFVERLEDCLSEEILPHLALCASYSSARSILEMQNELRSSAFELFHSLIAGDKVDENTLILLQEILAYESFTFYYNLVYPISATLPHVTSNESVQDFPTFLNDAVTQIVIKRTEAIVDNLRSRGLLVQLGVPSDDNVKSALCEISELLPHFSLQFIHLCLRHFGYEKELTTNALLNTTTLPLDLRALMCVELSADAVPSNAVSTFTIPCGNSFYICSYDKDWCVLLLSLLTSLF
;
A
#
# COMPACT_ATOMS: atom_id res chain seq x y z
N MET A 1 27.67 13.44 -31.96
CA MET A 1 28.73 14.04 -31.13
C MET A 1 29.92 13.09 -31.08
N GLU A 2 31.10 13.54 -30.63
CA GLU A 2 32.33 12.70 -30.60
C GLU A 2 32.17 11.49 -29.67
N SER A 3 31.55 11.69 -28.51
CA SER A 3 31.09 10.68 -27.55
C SER A 3 30.23 9.55 -28.16
N ASP A 4 29.27 9.87 -29.05
CA ASP A 4 28.40 8.87 -29.68
C ASP A 4 29.21 7.83 -30.49
N ARG A 5 30.37 8.24 -31.02
CA ARG A 5 31.26 7.38 -31.83
C ARG A 5 32.23 6.56 -30.98
N GLU A 6 32.36 6.89 -29.69
CA GLU A 6 33.25 6.20 -28.77
C GLU A 6 32.59 5.02 -28.07
N ILE A 7 31.26 4.94 -28.12
CA ILE A 7 30.45 3.82 -27.62
C ILE A 7 30.68 2.61 -28.54
N ASP A 8 31.22 1.55 -27.94
CA ASP A 8 31.65 0.33 -28.61
C ASP A 8 31.47 -0.89 -27.68
N SER A 9 31.11 -2.04 -28.26
CA SER A 9 30.96 -3.32 -27.54
C SER A 9 32.25 -3.86 -26.91
N SER A 10 33.42 -3.39 -27.35
CA SER A 10 34.72 -3.72 -26.79
C SER A 10 35.07 -2.93 -25.52
N LYS A 11 34.32 -1.86 -25.22
CA LYS A 11 34.54 -0.96 -24.06
C LYS A 11 33.47 -1.15 -23.00
N VAL A 12 33.24 -2.40 -22.61
CA VAL A 12 32.22 -2.79 -21.63
C VAL A 12 32.89 -3.09 -20.30
N PHE A 13 32.33 -2.53 -19.23
CA PHE A 13 32.62 -2.95 -17.86
C PHE A 13 31.67 -4.08 -17.47
N GLU A 14 32.22 -5.21 -17.04
CA GLU A 14 31.45 -6.38 -16.61
C GLU A 14 31.30 -6.41 -15.10
N VAL A 15 30.07 -6.17 -14.65
CA VAL A 15 29.62 -6.25 -13.26
C VAL A 15 29.55 -7.74 -12.89
N GLN A 16 30.37 -8.17 -11.94
CA GLN A 16 30.51 -9.60 -11.63
C GLN A 16 29.38 -10.07 -10.71
N LEU A 17 28.92 -9.22 -9.79
CA LEU A 17 27.86 -9.54 -8.85
C LEU A 17 26.50 -9.07 -9.39
N CYS A 18 25.77 -9.97 -10.05
CA CYS A 18 24.45 -9.65 -10.61
C CYS A 18 23.27 -9.98 -9.70
N ASP A 19 23.46 -10.86 -8.70
CA ASP A 19 22.38 -11.40 -7.87
C ASP A 19 22.66 -11.08 -6.38
N LEU A 20 21.94 -10.10 -5.87
CA LEU A 20 21.96 -9.63 -4.49
C LEU A 20 21.00 -10.44 -3.61
N PRO A 21 21.48 -11.04 -2.50
CA PRO A 21 20.60 -11.73 -1.56
C PRO A 21 19.75 -10.72 -0.78
N ALA A 22 18.47 -11.03 -0.60
CA ALA A 22 17.63 -10.36 0.38
C ALA A 22 18.02 -10.80 1.80
N LEU A 23 17.87 -9.89 2.77
CA LEU A 23 18.08 -10.20 4.19
C LEU A 23 16.86 -10.98 4.71
N ASP A 24 17.11 -12.06 5.45
CA ASP A 24 16.07 -12.94 6.00
C ASP A 24 16.22 -13.06 7.52
N ARG A 25 15.09 -13.04 8.23
CA ARG A 25 14.97 -13.25 9.68
C ARG A 25 15.54 -14.59 10.13
N SER A 26 15.55 -15.59 9.25
CA SER A 26 16.07 -16.93 9.52
C SER A 26 17.60 -17.04 9.44
N MET A 27 18.29 -15.98 9.00
CA MET A 27 19.74 -16.01 8.81
C MET A 27 20.49 -16.19 10.14
N ASN A 28 21.42 -17.14 10.16
CA ASN A 28 22.40 -17.25 11.23
C ASN A 28 23.54 -16.22 11.05
N GLU A 29 24.39 -16.07 12.07
CA GLU A 29 25.50 -15.10 12.08
C GLU A 29 26.43 -15.26 10.86
N LYS A 30 26.74 -16.50 10.46
CA LYS A 30 27.59 -16.76 9.29
C LYS A 30 26.91 -16.33 7.98
N SER A 31 25.63 -16.61 7.82
CA SER A 31 24.84 -16.19 6.65
C SER A 31 24.71 -14.68 6.59
N LEU A 32 24.59 -14.01 7.74
CA LEU A 32 24.59 -12.55 7.83
C LEU A 32 25.94 -11.95 7.41
N ASP A 33 27.06 -12.53 7.83
CA ASP A 33 28.39 -12.08 7.40
C ASP A 33 28.61 -12.29 5.90
N GLU A 34 28.15 -13.41 5.34
CA GLU A 34 28.18 -13.66 3.89
C GLU A 34 27.30 -12.66 3.13
N TRP A 35 26.13 -12.30 3.67
CA TRP A 35 25.27 -11.26 3.12
C TRP A 35 25.97 -9.90 3.13
N LYS A 36 26.56 -9.49 4.26
CA LYS A 36 27.30 -8.21 4.39
C LYS A 36 28.46 -8.13 3.40
N LYS A 37 29.22 -9.22 3.25
CA LYS A 37 30.32 -9.29 2.29
C LYS A 37 29.84 -9.05 0.86
N LYS A 38 28.74 -9.70 0.44
CA LYS A 38 28.18 -9.49 -0.91
C LYS A 38 27.69 -8.06 -1.12
N TRP A 39 27.05 -7.46 -0.11
CA TRP A 39 26.62 -6.07 -0.21
C TRP A 39 27.79 -5.08 -0.26
N GLN A 40 28.89 -5.37 0.44
CA GLN A 40 30.12 -4.59 0.32
C GLN A 40 30.74 -4.71 -1.09
N GLU A 41 30.82 -5.92 -1.64
CA GLU A 41 31.29 -6.15 -3.02
C GLU A 41 30.41 -5.40 -4.04
N ALA A 42 29.09 -5.40 -3.85
CA ALA A 42 28.15 -4.64 -4.68
C ALA A 42 28.39 -3.12 -4.62
N ILE A 43 28.73 -2.58 -3.45
CA ILE A 43 29.08 -1.16 -3.29
C ILE A 43 30.35 -0.83 -4.08
N GLU A 44 31.37 -1.67 -3.98
CA GLU A 44 32.63 -1.49 -4.72
C GLU A 44 32.41 -1.54 -6.25
N GLU A 45 31.56 -2.45 -6.72
CA GLU A 45 31.17 -2.52 -8.14
C GLU A 45 30.36 -1.29 -8.57
N ALA A 46 29.43 -0.81 -7.74
CA ALA A 46 28.65 0.39 -8.02
C ALA A 46 29.54 1.64 -8.10
N ASP A 47 30.51 1.78 -7.19
CA ASP A 47 31.50 2.86 -7.20
C ASP A 47 32.37 2.79 -8.47
N ALA A 48 32.78 1.59 -8.89
CA ALA A 48 33.51 1.40 -10.14
C ALA A 48 32.69 1.82 -11.37
N VAL A 49 31.40 1.47 -11.41
CA VAL A 49 30.47 1.88 -12.48
C VAL A 49 30.30 3.40 -12.52
N LEU A 50 30.14 4.03 -11.37
CA LEU A 50 30.00 5.49 -11.25
C LEU A 50 31.28 6.23 -11.68
N ALA A 51 32.45 5.63 -11.48
CA ALA A 51 33.74 6.19 -11.89
C ALA A 51 34.04 6.06 -13.40
N LEU A 52 33.25 5.28 -14.16
CA LEU A 52 33.46 5.12 -15.60
C LEU A 52 33.34 6.45 -16.36
N SER A 53 34.03 6.57 -17.49
CA SER A 53 33.77 7.64 -18.45
C SER A 53 32.38 7.48 -19.09
N LEU A 54 31.76 8.58 -19.54
CA LEU A 54 30.44 8.54 -20.19
C LEU A 54 30.34 7.49 -21.30
N PRO A 55 31.28 7.39 -22.27
CA PRO A 55 31.17 6.38 -23.33
C PRO A 55 31.26 4.94 -22.81
N MET A 56 32.12 4.66 -21.82
CA MET A 56 32.24 3.33 -21.23
C MET A 56 31.01 2.95 -20.41
N PHE A 57 30.45 3.89 -19.66
CA PHE A 57 29.20 3.69 -18.92
C PHE A 57 28.05 3.31 -19.87
N TRP A 58 27.87 4.08 -20.95
CA TRP A 58 26.84 3.81 -21.95
C TRP A 58 27.10 2.53 -22.75
N SER A 59 28.35 2.25 -23.13
CA SER A 59 28.72 0.94 -23.69
C SER A 59 28.27 -0.22 -22.78
N SER A 60 28.50 -0.08 -21.48
CA SER A 60 28.16 -1.11 -20.50
C SER A 60 26.64 -1.28 -20.39
N LEU A 61 25.86 -0.20 -20.35
CA LEU A 61 24.40 -0.27 -20.35
C LEU A 61 23.80 -0.89 -21.62
N ILE A 62 24.42 -0.65 -22.78
CA ILE A 62 23.89 -1.05 -24.09
C ILE A 62 24.24 -2.51 -24.41
N TYR A 63 25.48 -2.91 -24.11
CA TYR A 63 26.05 -4.17 -24.56
C TYR A 63 26.23 -5.21 -23.44
N SER A 64 26.10 -4.84 -22.16
CA SER A 64 26.08 -5.78 -21.04
C SER A 64 24.74 -5.78 -20.33
N SER A 65 24.13 -6.96 -20.22
CA SER A 65 22.94 -7.14 -19.39
C SER A 65 23.25 -7.17 -17.89
N GLN A 66 24.51 -7.34 -17.49
CA GLN A 66 24.91 -7.50 -16.09
C GLN A 66 24.63 -6.26 -15.26
N LEU A 67 24.91 -5.07 -15.79
CA LEU A 67 24.63 -3.81 -15.08
C LEU A 67 23.13 -3.60 -14.85
N LEU A 68 22.30 -3.89 -15.84
CA LEU A 68 20.84 -3.80 -15.67
C LEU A 68 20.32 -4.87 -14.72
N ARG A 69 20.85 -6.10 -14.78
CA ARG A 69 20.52 -7.17 -13.83
C ARG A 69 20.92 -6.84 -12.40
N PHE A 70 22.06 -6.19 -12.21
CA PHE A 70 22.49 -5.71 -10.90
C PHE A 70 21.51 -4.68 -10.32
N ILE A 71 21.08 -3.70 -11.13
CA ILE A 71 20.05 -2.74 -10.74
C ILE A 71 18.75 -3.47 -10.40
N ASP A 72 18.28 -4.37 -11.26
CA ASP A 72 17.06 -5.15 -11.04
C ASP A 72 17.15 -5.99 -9.78
N SER A 73 18.30 -6.61 -9.52
CA SER A 73 18.49 -7.43 -8.33
C SER A 73 18.47 -6.59 -7.06
N PHE A 74 19.04 -5.38 -7.07
CA PHE A 74 18.93 -4.46 -5.96
C PHE A 74 17.48 -4.04 -5.72
N LEU A 75 16.80 -3.59 -6.77
CA LEU A 75 15.40 -3.14 -6.69
C LEU A 75 14.47 -4.26 -6.19
N ASN A 76 14.75 -5.51 -6.55
CA ASN A 76 13.99 -6.67 -6.09
C ASN A 76 14.28 -7.04 -4.62
N ALA A 77 15.55 -6.96 -4.21
CA ALA A 77 15.99 -7.36 -2.87
C ALA A 77 15.71 -6.30 -1.79
N PHE A 78 15.63 -5.03 -2.16
CA PHE A 78 15.37 -3.94 -1.23
C PHE A 78 13.91 -3.96 -0.76
N PRO A 79 13.65 -3.88 0.56
CA PRO A 79 12.30 -3.91 1.11
C PRO A 79 11.49 -2.65 0.76
N ARG A 80 10.19 -2.81 0.55
CA ARG A 80 9.28 -1.70 0.24
C ARG A 80 8.80 -1.05 1.53
N ARG A 81 8.32 0.20 1.45
CA ARG A 81 7.90 0.97 2.64
C ARG A 81 6.81 0.28 3.47
N TRP A 82 5.95 -0.49 2.81
CA TRP A 82 4.82 -1.20 3.41
C TRP A 82 5.19 -2.58 3.95
N GLU A 83 6.42 -3.03 3.68
CA GLU A 83 7.03 -4.24 4.23
C GLU A 83 7.75 -3.84 5.53
N ALA A 84 6.98 -3.37 6.53
CA ALA A 84 7.51 -2.78 7.76
C ALA A 84 8.43 -3.73 8.52
N ASP A 85 8.10 -5.01 8.47
CA ASP A 85 8.79 -6.11 9.11
C ASP A 85 10.19 -6.34 8.52
N GLU A 86 10.32 -6.23 7.20
CA GLU A 86 11.54 -6.31 6.42
C GLU A 86 12.35 -5.01 6.52
N MET A 87 11.68 -3.85 6.48
CA MET A 87 12.33 -2.56 6.72
C MET A 87 13.00 -2.53 8.10
N ASN A 88 12.33 -3.03 9.14
CA ASN A 88 12.92 -3.15 10.47
C ASN A 88 14.16 -4.05 10.47
N LEU A 89 14.14 -5.14 9.70
CA LEU A 89 15.28 -6.04 9.58
C LEU A 89 16.51 -5.33 8.96
N TYR A 90 16.29 -4.53 7.91
CA TYR A 90 17.36 -3.81 7.20
C TYR A 90 17.92 -2.63 7.99
N PHE A 91 17.07 -1.90 8.72
CA PHE A 91 17.45 -0.62 9.34
C PHE A 91 17.65 -0.66 10.86
N ASN A 92 16.99 -1.59 11.58
CA ASN A 92 16.94 -1.56 13.04
C ASN A 92 17.63 -2.75 13.70
N SER A 93 17.88 -3.85 12.98
CA SER A 93 18.49 -5.05 13.57
C SER A 93 20.00 -4.96 13.77
N ASP A 94 20.77 -4.50 12.77
CA ASP A 94 22.24 -4.45 12.83
C ASP A 94 22.77 -3.11 12.27
N PRO A 95 23.51 -2.29 13.05
CA PRO A 95 24.06 -1.02 12.58
C PRO A 95 25.00 -1.13 11.37
N SER A 96 25.77 -2.22 11.27
CA SER A 96 26.68 -2.47 10.15
C SER A 96 25.94 -2.86 8.88
N ALA A 97 24.87 -3.66 8.98
CA ALA A 97 24.01 -3.95 7.83
C ALA A 97 23.34 -2.67 7.33
N ARG A 98 22.81 -1.84 8.25
CA ARG A 98 22.19 -0.55 7.92
C ARG A 98 23.11 0.35 7.09
N LEU A 99 24.39 0.44 7.44
CA LEU A 99 25.35 1.27 6.70
C LEU A 99 25.49 0.79 5.25
N LEU A 100 25.66 -0.52 5.04
CA LEU A 100 25.75 -1.11 3.69
C LEU A 100 24.48 -0.87 2.87
N VAL A 101 23.31 -0.99 3.51
CA VAL A 101 22.02 -0.76 2.87
C VAL A 101 21.89 0.66 2.36
N VAL A 102 22.20 1.65 3.21
CA VAL A 102 22.14 3.07 2.86
C VAL A 102 23.14 3.39 1.76
N GLU A 103 24.38 2.89 1.86
CA GLU A 103 25.41 3.14 0.88
C GLU A 103 25.05 2.60 -0.51
N LEU A 104 24.57 1.36 -0.59
CA LEU A 104 24.17 0.76 -1.85
C LEU A 104 22.91 1.42 -2.43
N TYR A 105 21.93 1.75 -1.59
CA TYR A 105 20.73 2.51 -1.98
C TYR A 105 21.08 3.84 -2.66
N GLU A 106 22.01 4.62 -2.09
CA GLU A 106 22.46 5.86 -2.70
C GLU A 106 23.16 5.63 -4.05
N ARG A 107 24.04 4.63 -4.14
CA ARG A 107 24.84 4.37 -5.35
C ARG A 107 23.99 3.85 -6.50
N VAL A 108 23.05 2.96 -6.23
CA VAL A 108 22.12 2.47 -7.27
C VAL A 108 21.24 3.61 -7.78
N LEU A 109 20.75 4.50 -6.91
CA LEU A 109 20.03 5.70 -7.34
C LEU A 109 20.87 6.59 -8.24
N LEU A 110 22.15 6.82 -7.89
CA LEU A 110 23.07 7.62 -8.71
C LEU A 110 23.34 6.97 -10.07
N ILE A 111 23.46 5.64 -10.13
CA ILE A 111 23.60 4.91 -11.40
C ILE A 111 22.36 5.13 -12.28
N ILE A 112 21.16 5.00 -11.71
CA ILE A 112 19.89 5.23 -12.42
C ILE A 112 19.80 6.69 -12.90
N LEU A 113 20.14 7.66 -12.05
CA LEU A 113 20.15 9.08 -12.40
C LEU A 113 21.15 9.39 -13.52
N ARG A 114 22.31 8.73 -13.50
CA ARG A 114 23.30 8.81 -14.58
C ARG A 114 22.76 8.22 -15.88
N ALA A 115 22.00 7.12 -15.82
CA ALA A 115 21.38 6.51 -16.99
C ALA A 115 20.29 7.39 -17.64
N VAL A 116 19.68 8.34 -16.90
CA VAL A 116 18.79 9.37 -17.48
C VAL A 116 19.50 10.69 -17.81
N ALA A 117 20.79 10.83 -17.44
CA ALA A 117 21.61 11.98 -17.73
C ALA A 117 22.47 11.74 -18.97
N TYR A 118 22.01 12.22 -20.13
CA TYR A 118 22.75 12.08 -21.38
C TYR A 118 23.77 13.22 -21.62
N LYS A 119 23.96 14.11 -20.64
CA LYS A 119 24.95 15.19 -20.65
C LYS A 119 25.68 15.23 -19.30
N GLU A 120 27.00 15.13 -19.35
CA GLU A 120 27.94 15.34 -18.24
C GLU A 120 28.87 16.51 -18.59
N ASP A 121 29.53 17.12 -17.60
CA ASP A 121 30.29 18.38 -17.77
C ASP A 121 31.26 18.42 -18.96
N LYS A 122 31.84 17.27 -19.33
CA LYS A 122 32.87 17.15 -20.38
C LYS A 122 32.44 16.31 -21.59
N ALA A 123 31.29 15.65 -21.52
CA ALA A 123 30.84 14.74 -22.56
C ALA A 123 29.31 14.71 -22.61
N SER A 124 28.75 14.70 -23.81
CA SER A 124 27.30 14.64 -23.99
C SER A 124 26.95 13.72 -25.13
N LEU A 125 25.94 12.88 -24.96
CA LEU A 125 25.33 12.15 -26.07
C LEU A 125 24.40 13.08 -26.84
N SER A 126 24.17 12.78 -28.11
CA SER A 126 23.08 13.41 -28.83
C SER A 126 21.73 12.92 -28.30
N GLU A 127 20.76 13.83 -28.19
CA GLU A 127 19.40 13.50 -27.73
C GLU A 127 18.73 12.42 -28.60
N ALA A 128 18.97 12.47 -29.92
CA ALA A 128 18.49 11.46 -30.87
C ALA A 128 19.09 10.07 -30.60
N PHE A 129 20.38 10.00 -30.24
CA PHE A 129 21.03 8.74 -29.87
C PHE A 129 20.45 8.20 -28.56
N TYR A 130 20.37 9.04 -27.54
CA TYR A 130 19.78 8.69 -26.23
C TYR A 130 18.35 8.17 -26.39
N CYS A 131 17.47 8.93 -27.05
CA CYS A 131 16.06 8.59 -27.27
C CYS A 131 15.89 7.20 -27.90
N ARG A 132 16.74 6.86 -28.89
CA ARG A 132 16.73 5.55 -29.53
C ARG A 132 17.17 4.45 -28.58
N VAL A 133 18.30 4.66 -27.91
CA VAL A 133 19.00 3.62 -27.15
C VAL A 133 18.25 3.23 -25.88
N ILE A 134 17.68 4.19 -25.14
CA ILE A 134 16.98 3.89 -23.87
C ILE A 134 15.86 2.87 -24.04
N TYR A 135 15.18 2.92 -25.18
CA TYR A 135 14.06 2.05 -25.51
C TYR A 135 14.53 0.78 -26.22
N ASP A 136 15.30 0.90 -27.29
CA ASP A 136 15.67 -0.24 -28.13
C ASP A 136 16.55 -1.25 -27.35
N HIS A 137 17.30 -0.79 -26.34
CA HIS A 137 18.10 -1.64 -25.46
C HIS A 137 17.44 -1.95 -24.11
N LYS A 138 16.16 -1.58 -23.91
CA LYS A 138 15.39 -1.85 -22.67
C LYS A 138 16.12 -1.40 -21.40
N ILE A 139 16.84 -0.27 -21.46
CA ILE A 139 17.52 0.33 -20.30
C ILE A 139 16.47 0.75 -19.26
N PHE A 140 15.36 1.30 -19.73
CA PHE A 140 14.15 1.48 -18.93
C PHE A 140 13.01 0.70 -19.56
N THR A 141 12.33 -0.12 -18.77
CA THR A 141 11.04 -0.74 -19.08
C THR A 141 10.00 -0.21 -18.10
N ILE A 142 8.70 -0.45 -18.36
CA ILE A 142 7.65 0.01 -17.45
C ILE A 142 7.77 -0.68 -16.08
N GLU A 143 8.10 -1.97 -16.06
CA GLU A 143 8.36 -2.75 -14.85
C GLU A 143 9.47 -2.11 -14.01
N ARG A 144 10.63 -1.82 -14.63
CA ARG A 144 11.77 -1.21 -13.92
C ARG A 144 11.42 0.18 -13.39
N LEU A 145 10.65 0.96 -14.13
CA LEU A 145 10.18 2.27 -13.65
C LEU A 145 9.27 2.11 -12.43
N PHE A 146 8.40 1.10 -12.41
CA PHE A 146 7.52 0.80 -11.28
C PHE A 146 8.32 0.37 -10.05
N ASP A 147 9.34 -0.48 -10.22
CA ASP A 147 10.23 -0.87 -9.13
C ASP A 147 11.02 0.32 -8.58
N ILE A 148 11.54 1.20 -9.45
CA ILE A 148 12.19 2.46 -9.05
C ILE A 148 11.24 3.33 -8.24
N ILE A 149 9.98 3.47 -8.69
CA ILE A 149 8.97 4.24 -7.96
C ILE A 149 8.74 3.63 -6.56
N ASN A 150 8.55 2.32 -6.48
CA ASN A 150 8.24 1.63 -5.23
C ASN A 150 9.39 1.69 -4.21
N VAL A 151 10.64 1.75 -4.66
CA VAL A 151 11.83 1.85 -3.80
C VAL A 151 12.18 3.30 -3.43
N TYR A 152 12.06 4.25 -4.36
CA TYR A 152 12.63 5.59 -4.20
C TYR A 152 11.62 6.72 -3.99
N SER A 153 10.33 6.55 -4.32
CA SER A 153 9.38 7.67 -4.34
C SER A 153 9.16 8.35 -2.99
N ASN A 154 9.17 7.58 -1.91
CA ASN A 154 8.90 8.10 -0.56
C ASN A 154 10.01 9.05 -0.06
N SER A 155 11.27 8.68 -0.28
CA SER A 155 12.43 9.43 0.23
C SER A 155 13.06 10.36 -0.82
N ASN A 156 12.86 10.06 -2.10
CA ASN A 156 13.54 10.69 -3.24
C ASN A 156 12.56 11.08 -4.37
N SER A 157 11.38 11.61 -4.02
CA SER A 157 10.32 11.97 -4.97
C SER A 157 10.78 12.88 -6.12
N ALA A 158 11.67 13.83 -5.86
CA ALA A 158 12.23 14.72 -6.87
C ALA A 158 13.13 13.97 -7.87
N ALA A 159 13.93 13.00 -7.41
CA ALA A 159 14.76 12.18 -8.27
C ALA A 159 13.91 11.27 -9.16
N VAL A 160 12.89 10.61 -8.59
CA VAL A 160 11.92 9.78 -9.33
C VAL A 160 11.20 10.62 -10.38
N SER A 161 10.75 11.82 -10.02
CA SER A 161 10.10 12.73 -10.97
C SER A 161 11.02 13.10 -12.13
N SER A 162 12.30 13.39 -11.86
CA SER A 162 13.29 13.64 -12.90
C SER A 162 13.55 12.41 -13.78
N ILE A 163 13.52 11.20 -13.23
CA ILE A 163 13.68 9.95 -14.00
C ILE A 163 12.49 9.78 -14.95
N LEU A 164 11.26 9.90 -14.43
CA LEU A 164 10.04 9.75 -15.21
C LEU A 164 9.96 10.82 -16.31
N GLU A 165 10.23 12.09 -16.00
CA GLU A 165 10.22 13.16 -16.98
C GLU A 165 11.24 12.92 -18.11
N ARG A 166 12.48 12.52 -17.79
CA ARG A 166 13.55 12.33 -18.78
C ARG A 166 13.44 11.03 -19.57
N THR A 167 12.71 10.05 -19.08
CA THR A 167 12.50 8.78 -19.80
C THR A 167 11.24 8.86 -20.66
N ILE A 168 10.11 9.19 -20.04
CA ILE A 168 8.80 9.12 -20.68
C ILE A 168 8.60 10.24 -21.69
N ARG A 169 8.98 11.47 -21.35
CA ARG A 169 8.77 12.64 -22.23
C ARG A 169 9.64 12.62 -23.47
N ILE A 170 10.83 12.00 -23.37
CA ILE A 170 11.80 11.93 -24.47
C ILE A 170 11.42 10.82 -25.46
N GLN A 171 10.73 9.77 -25.02
CA GLN A 171 10.43 8.60 -25.83
C GLN A 171 8.96 8.19 -25.78
N ASN A 172 8.22 8.62 -26.81
CA ASN A 172 6.78 8.33 -26.94
C ASN A 172 6.45 6.84 -27.11
N LYS A 173 7.40 5.98 -27.53
CA LYS A 173 7.14 4.53 -27.67
C LYS A 173 6.69 3.89 -26.35
N TYR A 174 7.13 4.41 -25.20
CA TYR A 174 6.69 3.93 -23.89
C TYR A 174 5.17 4.02 -23.70
N MET A 175 4.48 4.96 -24.35
CA MET A 175 3.03 5.09 -24.26
C MET A 175 2.29 3.86 -24.79
N ASN A 176 2.83 3.18 -25.80
CA ASN A 176 2.25 1.93 -26.32
C ASN A 176 2.45 0.76 -25.34
N ASP A 177 3.61 0.74 -24.67
CA ASP A 177 3.92 -0.28 -23.68
C ASP A 177 3.08 -0.08 -22.41
N VAL A 178 2.83 1.17 -22.01
CA VAL A 178 1.95 1.52 -20.89
C VAL A 178 0.53 1.00 -21.10
N ASP A 179 -0.04 1.16 -22.30
CA ASP A 179 -1.37 0.62 -22.66
C ASP A 179 -1.45 -0.90 -22.44
N SER A 180 -0.42 -1.61 -22.91
CA SER A 180 -0.32 -3.06 -22.75
C SER A 180 -0.09 -3.46 -21.28
N TYR A 181 0.73 -2.69 -20.57
CA TYR A 181 1.08 -2.93 -19.18
C TYR A 181 -0.13 -2.72 -18.26
N ILE A 182 -0.93 -1.67 -18.47
CA ILE A 182 -2.17 -1.44 -17.72
C ILE A 182 -3.14 -2.61 -17.86
N LYS A 183 -3.33 -3.12 -19.09
CA LYS A 183 -4.19 -4.29 -19.33
C LYS A 183 -3.69 -5.52 -18.59
N MET A 184 -2.38 -5.75 -18.60
CA MET A 184 -1.76 -6.83 -17.85
C MET A 184 -1.94 -6.64 -16.34
N SER A 185 -1.77 -5.42 -15.81
CA SER A 185 -2.00 -5.12 -14.40
C SER A 185 -3.44 -5.36 -13.97
N ILE A 186 -4.43 -5.00 -14.80
CA ILE A 186 -5.85 -5.30 -14.51
C ILE A 186 -6.07 -6.81 -14.42
N GLN A 187 -5.50 -7.59 -15.34
CA GLN A 187 -5.57 -9.05 -15.29
C GLN A 187 -4.90 -9.63 -14.03
N ILE A 188 -3.78 -9.06 -13.61
CA ILE A 188 -3.11 -9.44 -12.35
C ILE A 188 -4.04 -9.14 -11.17
N ILE A 189 -4.61 -7.94 -11.07
CA ILE A 189 -5.54 -7.56 -10.00
C ILE A 189 -6.73 -8.52 -9.94
N GLU A 190 -7.34 -8.85 -11.08
CA GLU A 190 -8.46 -9.78 -11.17
C GLU A 190 -8.09 -11.22 -10.78
N SER A 191 -6.91 -11.69 -11.23
CA SER A 191 -6.39 -13.01 -10.88
C SER A 191 -6.11 -13.12 -9.39
N VAL A 192 -5.50 -12.10 -8.79
CA VAL A 192 -5.22 -12.05 -7.36
C VAL A 192 -6.51 -12.01 -6.56
N ALA A 193 -7.54 -11.26 -7.00
CA ALA A 193 -8.86 -11.27 -6.36
C ALA A 193 -9.51 -12.67 -6.37
N ALA A 194 -9.42 -13.39 -7.49
CA ALA A 194 -9.94 -14.75 -7.60
C ALA A 194 -9.17 -15.73 -6.71
N GLU A 195 -7.86 -15.54 -6.58
CA GLU A 195 -7.00 -16.31 -5.69
C GLU A 195 -7.36 -16.08 -4.22
N PHE A 196 -7.55 -14.82 -3.79
CA PHE A 196 -8.02 -14.50 -2.44
C PHE A 196 -9.35 -15.17 -2.11
N SER A 197 -10.29 -15.19 -3.06
CA SER A 197 -11.59 -15.87 -2.89
C SER A 197 -11.44 -17.39 -2.69
N THR A 198 -10.33 -17.97 -3.15
CA THR A 198 -10.02 -19.40 -3.01
C THR A 198 -9.28 -19.68 -1.71
N ILE A 199 -8.29 -18.85 -1.36
CA ILE A 199 -7.48 -18.97 -0.12
C ILE A 199 -8.35 -18.79 1.13
N SER A 200 -9.41 -18.00 1.02
CA SER A 200 -10.34 -17.72 2.12
C SER A 200 -11.26 -18.90 2.47
N ARG A 201 -11.14 -20.06 1.79
CA ARG A 201 -11.96 -21.25 2.02
C ARG A 201 -11.13 -22.38 2.65
N PRO A 202 -11.65 -23.08 3.68
CA PRO A 202 -10.95 -24.22 4.28
C PRO A 202 -10.84 -25.41 3.29
N PRO A 203 -9.81 -26.26 3.41
CA PRO A 203 -8.82 -26.34 4.49
C PRO A 203 -7.65 -25.35 4.34
N PHE A 204 -7.11 -24.89 5.48
CA PHE A 204 -5.98 -23.96 5.49
C PHE A 204 -4.62 -24.71 5.39
N GLU A 205 -3.73 -24.30 4.49
CA GLU A 205 -2.38 -24.82 4.23
C GLU A 205 -1.32 -24.07 5.07
N GLU A 206 -0.18 -24.73 5.32
CA GLU A 206 0.99 -24.10 5.94
C GLU A 206 1.58 -23.03 4.99
N ASN A 207 1.91 -21.83 5.51
CA ASN A 207 2.43 -20.64 4.79
C ASN A 207 1.41 -19.73 4.08
N TYR A 208 0.12 -19.81 4.40
CA TYR A 208 -0.85 -18.85 3.83
C TYR A 208 -0.53 -17.39 4.13
N GLY A 209 0.00 -17.10 5.32
CA GLY A 209 0.31 -15.73 5.72
C GLY A 209 1.32 -15.04 4.78
N ASP A 210 2.41 -15.72 4.46
CA ASP A 210 3.46 -15.17 3.59
C ASP A 210 2.98 -15.02 2.15
N ARG A 211 2.14 -15.95 1.68
CA ARG A 211 1.52 -15.86 0.35
C ARG A 211 0.57 -14.67 0.26
N ILE A 212 -0.32 -14.50 1.24
CA ILE A 212 -1.23 -13.34 1.32
C ILE A 212 -0.42 -12.04 1.36
N THR A 213 0.61 -11.99 2.19
CA THR A 213 1.53 -10.86 2.33
C THR A 213 2.17 -10.49 1.00
N SER A 214 2.72 -11.46 0.27
CA SER A 214 3.33 -11.25 -1.04
C SER A 214 2.33 -10.75 -2.09
N LEU A 215 1.11 -11.30 -2.11
CA LEU A 215 0.06 -10.85 -3.02
C LEU A 215 -0.40 -9.42 -2.70
N LEU A 216 -0.59 -9.09 -1.42
CA LEU A 216 -0.92 -7.72 -0.99
C LEU A 216 0.21 -6.75 -1.36
N SER A 217 1.47 -7.08 -1.06
CA SER A 217 2.64 -6.26 -1.41
C SER A 217 2.71 -5.99 -2.92
N MET A 218 2.43 -7.00 -3.76
CA MET A 218 2.38 -6.84 -5.21
C MET A 218 1.30 -5.85 -5.65
N ILE A 219 0.08 -5.97 -5.13
CA ILE A 219 -1.03 -5.09 -5.53
C ILE A 219 -0.80 -3.65 -5.01
N ILE A 220 -0.29 -3.49 -3.79
CA ILE A 220 0.11 -2.18 -3.24
C ILE A 220 1.14 -1.53 -4.18
N GLY A 221 2.17 -2.28 -4.58
CA GLY A 221 3.20 -1.79 -5.49
C GLY A 221 2.66 -1.39 -6.87
N ILE A 222 1.65 -2.09 -7.39
CA ILE A 222 0.97 -1.70 -8.63
C ILE A 222 0.21 -0.38 -8.41
N PHE A 223 -0.52 -0.24 -7.30
CA PHE A 223 -1.33 0.95 -7.04
C PHE A 223 -0.49 2.20 -6.84
N GLU A 224 0.55 2.12 -6.00
CA GLU A 224 1.48 3.22 -5.73
C GLU A 224 2.23 3.65 -7.00
N ALA A 225 2.74 2.68 -7.76
CA ALA A 225 3.44 2.99 -8.99
C ALA A 225 2.54 3.68 -10.01
N PHE A 226 1.31 3.20 -10.23
CA PHE A 226 0.36 3.88 -11.12
C PHE A 226 0.05 5.29 -10.63
N ARG A 227 -0.21 5.49 -9.34
CA ARG A 227 -0.52 6.81 -8.78
C ARG A 227 0.55 7.84 -9.13
N ILE A 228 1.82 7.47 -8.99
CA ILE A 228 2.96 8.36 -9.26
C ILE A 228 3.24 8.47 -10.76
N PHE A 229 2.97 7.43 -11.54
CA PHE A 229 3.24 7.38 -12.98
C PHE A 229 2.18 8.12 -13.82
N LEU A 230 0.91 8.11 -13.41
CA LEU A 230 -0.23 8.67 -14.15
C LEU A 230 -0.05 10.13 -14.60
N PRO A 231 0.50 11.05 -13.79
CA PRO A 231 0.73 12.43 -14.22
C PRO A 231 1.61 12.57 -15.49
N TYR A 232 2.47 11.58 -15.75
CA TYR A 232 3.39 11.56 -16.90
C TYR A 232 2.76 10.93 -18.16
N CYS A 233 1.59 10.29 -18.04
CA CYS A 233 0.85 9.74 -19.17
C CYS A 233 0.14 10.84 -19.97
N SER A 234 -0.07 10.59 -21.27
CA SER A 234 -0.90 11.46 -22.09
C SER A 234 -2.36 11.45 -21.61
N SER A 235 -3.09 12.53 -21.92
CA SER A 235 -4.49 12.67 -21.50
C SER A 235 -5.41 11.60 -22.12
N GLU A 236 -5.05 11.08 -23.29
CA GLU A 236 -5.76 10.02 -23.99
C GLU A 236 -5.61 8.68 -23.27
N ILE A 237 -4.39 8.34 -22.84
CA ILE A 237 -4.12 7.09 -22.12
C ILE A 237 -4.75 7.12 -20.73
N ARG A 238 -4.66 8.26 -20.03
CA ARG A 238 -5.35 8.45 -18.76
C ARG A 238 -6.86 8.20 -18.90
N ARG A 239 -7.50 8.76 -19.94
CA ARG A 239 -8.94 8.58 -20.20
C ARG A 239 -9.30 7.17 -20.66
N SER A 240 -8.48 6.55 -21.50
CA SER A 240 -8.76 5.22 -22.04
C SER A 240 -8.84 4.14 -20.96
N PHE A 241 -8.12 4.32 -19.86
CA PHE A 241 -8.00 3.31 -18.82
C PHE A 241 -8.46 3.75 -17.43
N SER A 242 -8.77 5.04 -17.23
CA SER A 242 -9.28 5.51 -15.94
C SER A 242 -10.51 4.71 -15.52
N THR A 243 -11.45 4.47 -16.42
CA THR A 243 -12.65 3.69 -16.12
C THR A 243 -12.32 2.25 -15.74
N SER A 244 -11.60 1.50 -16.59
CA SER A 244 -11.35 0.07 -16.35
C SER A 244 -10.46 -0.16 -15.12
N LEU A 245 -9.42 0.65 -14.93
CA LEU A 245 -8.54 0.54 -13.76
C LEU A 245 -9.28 0.93 -12.48
N SER A 246 -10.08 2.00 -12.51
CA SER A 246 -10.85 2.44 -11.34
C SER A 246 -11.88 1.39 -10.88
N ILE A 247 -12.58 0.76 -11.83
CA ILE A 247 -13.51 -0.35 -11.52
C ILE A 247 -12.75 -1.55 -10.96
N SER A 248 -11.61 -1.90 -11.56
CA SER A 248 -10.78 -3.01 -11.09
C SER A 248 -10.30 -2.78 -9.66
N VAL A 249 -9.84 -1.56 -9.33
CA VAL A 249 -9.45 -1.16 -7.97
C VAL A 249 -10.63 -1.23 -7.00
N ALA A 250 -11.78 -0.66 -7.36
CA ALA A 250 -12.98 -0.67 -6.50
C ALA A 250 -13.46 -2.10 -6.22
N SER A 251 -13.59 -2.91 -7.27
CA SER A 251 -13.96 -4.32 -7.20
C SER A 251 -12.97 -5.15 -6.37
N PHE A 252 -11.67 -4.88 -6.49
CA PHE A 252 -10.64 -5.58 -5.72
C PHE A 252 -10.79 -5.30 -4.22
N VAL A 253 -10.91 -4.03 -3.83
CA VAL A 253 -11.05 -3.63 -2.42
C VAL A 253 -12.33 -4.20 -1.82
N GLU A 254 -13.46 -4.14 -2.54
CA GLU A 254 -14.73 -4.73 -2.11
C GLU A 254 -14.58 -6.23 -1.82
N ARG A 255 -14.01 -7.00 -2.76
CA ARG A 255 -13.82 -8.45 -2.58
C ARG A 255 -12.83 -8.77 -1.48
N LEU A 256 -11.80 -7.94 -1.30
CA LEU A 256 -10.83 -8.16 -0.23
C LEU A 256 -11.47 -8.00 1.14
N GLU A 257 -12.40 -7.06 1.30
CA GLU A 257 -13.15 -6.88 2.53
C GLU A 257 -13.99 -8.12 2.88
N ASP A 258 -14.61 -8.75 1.88
CA ASP A 258 -15.32 -10.02 2.07
C ASP A 258 -14.36 -11.17 2.47
N CYS A 259 -13.18 -11.22 1.84
CA CYS A 259 -12.19 -12.30 2.03
C CYS A 259 -11.43 -12.20 3.35
N LEU A 260 -11.04 -11.00 3.75
CA LEU A 260 -10.39 -10.70 5.03
C LEU A 260 -11.42 -10.24 6.07
N SER A 261 -12.65 -10.74 5.93
CA SER A 261 -13.69 -10.48 6.91
C SER A 261 -13.27 -10.98 8.29
N GLU A 262 -13.85 -10.36 9.29
CA GLU A 262 -13.52 -10.54 10.70
C GLU A 262 -13.76 -11.98 11.20
N GLU A 263 -14.47 -12.82 10.44
CA GLU A 263 -14.67 -14.25 10.71
C GLU A 263 -13.46 -15.11 10.30
N ILE A 264 -12.75 -14.73 9.23
CA ILE A 264 -11.66 -15.51 8.63
C ILE A 264 -10.31 -15.12 9.26
N LEU A 265 -10.16 -13.86 9.67
CA LEU A 265 -8.91 -13.36 10.24
C LEU A 265 -8.46 -14.10 11.52
N PRO A 266 -9.34 -14.48 12.48
CA PRO A 266 -8.94 -15.30 13.63
C PRO A 266 -8.44 -16.69 13.22
N HIS A 267 -9.01 -17.27 12.16
CA HIS A 267 -8.53 -18.54 11.62
C HIS A 267 -7.16 -18.40 10.94
N LEU A 268 -6.96 -17.31 10.19
CA LEU A 268 -5.65 -16.97 9.63
C LEU A 268 -4.61 -16.71 10.72
N ALA A 269 -4.99 -16.04 11.81
CA ALA A 269 -4.11 -15.77 12.95
C ALA A 269 -3.76 -17.02 13.77
N LEU A 270 -4.65 -18.03 13.82
CA LEU A 270 -4.37 -19.32 14.45
C LEU A 270 -3.47 -20.23 13.58
N CYS A 271 -3.56 -20.10 12.25
CA CYS A 271 -2.76 -20.86 11.30
C CYS A 271 -1.42 -20.19 10.95
N ALA A 272 -1.29 -18.88 11.16
CA ALA A 272 -0.09 -18.11 10.90
C ALA A 272 0.71 -17.83 12.18
N SER A 273 2.00 -17.51 12.03
CA SER A 273 2.79 -17.00 13.15
C SER A 273 2.26 -15.62 13.59
N TYR A 274 2.46 -15.24 14.86
CA TYR A 274 2.01 -13.95 15.42
C TYR A 274 2.42 -12.73 14.56
N SER A 275 3.64 -12.75 14.01
CA SER A 275 4.15 -11.68 13.12
C SER A 275 3.36 -11.58 11.82
N SER A 276 2.94 -12.70 11.25
CA SER A 276 2.25 -12.75 9.96
C SER A 276 0.84 -12.15 10.06
N ALA A 277 0.10 -12.38 11.16
CA ALA A 277 -1.26 -11.83 11.32
C ALA A 277 -1.27 -10.30 11.41
N ARG A 278 -0.32 -9.73 12.18
CA ARG A 278 -0.14 -8.29 12.29
C ARG A 278 0.26 -7.67 10.95
N SER A 279 1.23 -8.28 10.26
CA SER A 279 1.70 -7.81 8.95
C SER A 279 0.56 -7.76 7.91
N ILE A 280 -0.31 -8.79 7.88
CA ILE A 280 -1.48 -8.83 6.98
C ILE A 280 -2.41 -7.62 7.21
N LEU A 281 -2.69 -7.27 8.46
CA LEU A 281 -3.56 -6.14 8.79
C LEU A 281 -2.94 -4.79 8.42
N GLU A 282 -1.65 -4.61 8.72
CA GLU A 282 -0.91 -3.40 8.34
C GLU A 282 -0.92 -3.22 6.81
N MET A 283 -0.67 -4.28 6.03
CA MET A 283 -0.75 -4.22 4.57
C MET A 283 -2.17 -4.05 4.05
N GLN A 284 -3.19 -4.61 4.69
CA GLN A 284 -4.58 -4.39 4.28
C GLN A 284 -4.94 -2.90 4.38
N ASN A 285 -4.51 -2.24 5.45
CA ASN A 285 -4.70 -0.80 5.62
C ASN A 285 -3.91 0.01 4.59
N GLU A 286 -2.65 -0.34 4.35
CA GLU A 286 -1.83 0.31 3.32
C GLU A 286 -2.43 0.14 1.92
N LEU A 287 -2.91 -1.05 1.58
CA LEU A 287 -3.57 -1.34 0.32
C LEU A 287 -4.81 -0.48 0.15
N ARG A 288 -5.65 -0.39 1.18
CA ARG A 288 -6.84 0.46 1.13
C ARG A 288 -6.48 1.93 0.90
N SER A 289 -5.45 2.43 1.61
CA SER A 289 -4.94 3.79 1.41
C SER A 289 -4.46 4.01 -0.02
N SER A 290 -3.59 3.12 -0.51
CA SER A 290 -3.01 3.18 -1.85
C SER A 290 -4.09 3.11 -2.95
N ALA A 291 -5.10 2.27 -2.75
CA ALA A 291 -6.25 2.13 -3.64
C ALA A 291 -7.08 3.43 -3.72
N PHE A 292 -7.38 4.04 -2.57
CA PHE A 292 -8.14 5.29 -2.52
C PHE A 292 -7.36 6.46 -3.12
N GLU A 293 -6.06 6.56 -2.86
CA GLU A 293 -5.21 7.58 -3.45
C GLU A 293 -5.10 7.44 -4.98
N LEU A 294 -4.92 6.20 -5.48
CA LEU A 294 -4.92 5.91 -6.91
C LEU A 294 -6.28 6.26 -7.54
N PHE A 295 -7.38 5.78 -6.95
CA PHE A 295 -8.72 6.05 -7.45
C PHE A 295 -9.00 7.56 -7.48
N HIS A 296 -8.67 8.27 -6.41
CA HIS A 296 -8.79 9.74 -6.36
C HIS A 296 -7.96 10.40 -7.47
N SER A 297 -6.72 9.96 -7.70
CA SER A 297 -5.86 10.48 -8.78
C SER A 297 -6.41 10.21 -10.18
N LEU A 298 -7.14 9.09 -10.36
CA LEU A 298 -7.78 8.73 -11.63
C LEU A 298 -9.01 9.60 -11.93
N ILE A 299 -9.76 10.00 -10.90
CA ILE A 299 -10.98 10.80 -11.08
C ILE A 299 -10.74 12.32 -10.96
N ALA A 300 -9.67 12.78 -10.31
CA ALA A 300 -9.36 14.19 -10.07
C ALA A 300 -8.83 14.95 -11.30
N GLY A 301 -9.22 14.54 -12.52
CA GLY A 301 -8.78 15.16 -13.77
C GLY A 301 -9.41 16.54 -14.04
N ASP A 302 -8.79 17.30 -14.97
CA ASP A 302 -9.14 18.71 -15.27
C ASP A 302 -10.59 18.95 -15.73
N LYS A 303 -11.28 17.92 -16.25
CA LYS A 303 -12.69 18.01 -16.69
C LYS A 303 -13.40 16.71 -16.42
N VAL A 304 -14.55 16.79 -15.75
CA VAL A 304 -15.50 15.68 -15.66
C VAL A 304 -16.09 15.45 -17.05
N ASP A 305 -15.83 14.28 -17.62
CA ASP A 305 -16.42 13.83 -18.87
C ASP A 305 -17.54 12.80 -18.63
N GLU A 306 -18.27 12.42 -19.69
CA GLU A 306 -19.33 11.42 -19.60
C GLU A 306 -18.81 10.07 -19.06
N ASN A 307 -17.57 9.71 -19.38
CA ASN A 307 -16.94 8.47 -18.88
C ASN A 307 -16.74 8.51 -17.37
N THR A 308 -16.41 9.67 -16.80
CA THR A 308 -16.30 9.86 -15.35
C THR A 308 -17.66 9.69 -14.68
N LEU A 309 -18.75 10.17 -15.29
CA LEU A 309 -20.10 9.98 -14.75
C LEU A 309 -20.54 8.51 -14.79
N ILE A 310 -20.27 7.81 -15.90
CA ILE A 310 -20.53 6.37 -16.03
C ILE A 310 -19.73 5.59 -14.98
N LEU A 311 -18.44 5.91 -14.82
CA LEU A 311 -17.60 5.33 -13.79
C LEU A 311 -18.20 5.54 -12.39
N LEU A 312 -18.59 6.77 -12.06
CA LEU A 312 -19.19 7.08 -10.76
C LEU A 312 -20.51 6.35 -10.53
N GLN A 313 -21.28 6.05 -11.58
CA GLN A 313 -22.48 5.24 -11.46
C GLN A 313 -22.15 3.75 -11.26
N GLU A 314 -21.14 3.24 -11.96
CA GLU A 314 -20.70 1.85 -11.85
C GLU A 314 -20.10 1.54 -10.48
N ILE A 315 -19.33 2.46 -9.88
CA ILE A 315 -18.75 2.24 -8.55
C ILE A 315 -19.78 2.12 -7.44
N LEU A 316 -21.00 2.66 -7.62
CA LEU A 316 -22.06 2.54 -6.62
C LEU A 316 -22.49 1.09 -6.38
N ALA A 317 -22.17 0.18 -7.31
CA ALA A 317 -22.35 -1.26 -7.11
C ALA A 317 -21.40 -1.84 -6.05
N TYR A 318 -20.28 -1.16 -5.76
CA TYR A 318 -19.30 -1.51 -4.72
C TYR A 318 -19.54 -0.63 -3.50
N GLU A 319 -20.56 -1.00 -2.71
CA GLU A 319 -21.04 -0.19 -1.59
C GLU A 319 -19.99 0.02 -0.50
N SER A 320 -19.22 -1.03 -0.16
CA SER A 320 -18.18 -0.98 0.88
C SER A 320 -17.05 -0.06 0.48
N PHE A 321 -16.55 -0.24 -0.75
CA PHE A 321 -15.55 0.65 -1.34
C PHE A 321 -16.04 2.10 -1.36
N THR A 322 -17.25 2.35 -1.89
CA THR A 322 -17.83 3.69 -2.01
C THR A 322 -17.96 4.36 -0.65
N PHE A 323 -18.41 3.62 0.36
CA PHE A 323 -18.55 4.10 1.73
C PHE A 323 -17.22 4.59 2.31
N TYR A 324 -16.20 3.73 2.34
CA TYR A 324 -14.90 4.09 2.92
C TYR A 324 -14.15 5.12 2.09
N TYR A 325 -14.25 5.06 0.77
CA TYR A 325 -13.70 6.09 -0.10
C TYR A 325 -14.29 7.46 0.25
N ASN A 326 -15.62 7.56 0.37
CA ASN A 326 -16.30 8.83 0.69
C ASN A 326 -15.95 9.38 2.08
N LEU A 327 -15.56 8.53 3.04
CA LEU A 327 -15.06 8.97 4.35
C LEU A 327 -13.68 9.64 4.27
N VAL A 328 -12.84 9.23 3.31
CA VAL A 328 -11.48 9.78 3.11
C VAL A 328 -11.50 10.95 2.12
N TYR A 329 -12.18 10.76 0.99
CA TYR A 329 -12.33 11.73 -0.08
C TYR A 329 -13.82 11.94 -0.36
N PRO A 330 -14.47 12.92 0.30
CA PRO A 330 -15.88 13.18 0.08
C PRO A 330 -16.16 13.41 -1.41
N ILE A 331 -17.03 12.58 -1.99
CA ILE A 331 -17.32 12.59 -3.44
C ILE A 331 -17.88 13.95 -3.85
N SER A 332 -18.71 14.55 -2.99
CA SER A 332 -19.29 15.88 -3.16
C SER A 332 -18.24 17.00 -3.20
N ALA A 333 -17.14 16.87 -2.45
CA ALA A 333 -16.04 17.84 -2.44
C ALA A 333 -15.04 17.62 -3.57
N THR A 334 -14.91 16.37 -4.05
CA THR A 334 -13.98 15.96 -5.10
C THR A 334 -14.48 16.33 -6.50
N LEU A 335 -15.79 16.54 -6.67
CA LEU A 335 -16.43 16.86 -7.95
C LEU A 335 -17.02 18.29 -8.03
N PRO A 336 -16.28 19.36 -7.67
CA PRO A 336 -16.84 20.71 -7.57
C PRO A 336 -17.25 21.34 -8.93
N HIS A 337 -17.00 20.68 -10.06
CA HIS A 337 -17.16 21.25 -11.41
C HIS A 337 -18.03 20.44 -12.39
N VAL A 338 -18.88 19.52 -11.94
CA VAL A 338 -19.86 18.83 -12.82
C VAL A 338 -20.92 19.79 -13.38
N THR A 339 -21.00 21.02 -12.87
CA THR A 339 -22.17 21.91 -12.97
C THR A 339 -22.20 22.88 -14.15
N SER A 340 -21.28 22.83 -15.11
CA SER A 340 -21.31 23.77 -16.25
C SER A 340 -22.05 23.29 -17.50
N ASN A 341 -22.51 22.03 -17.56
CA ASN A 341 -23.31 21.53 -18.68
C ASN A 341 -24.79 21.48 -18.29
N GLU A 342 -25.63 22.27 -18.96
CA GLU A 342 -27.08 22.41 -18.73
C GLU A 342 -27.88 21.09 -18.83
N SER A 343 -27.27 19.99 -19.30
CA SER A 343 -27.92 18.69 -19.50
C SER A 343 -27.81 17.70 -18.34
N VAL A 344 -27.11 18.02 -17.24
CA VAL A 344 -26.77 17.07 -16.16
C VAL A 344 -27.12 17.62 -14.75
N GLN A 345 -28.19 18.40 -14.61
CA GLN A 345 -28.56 18.99 -13.31
C GLN A 345 -29.02 17.94 -12.26
N ASP A 346 -29.55 16.80 -12.68
CA ASP A 346 -30.13 15.80 -11.76
C ASP A 346 -29.12 14.74 -11.27
N PHE A 347 -28.02 14.53 -11.99
CA PHE A 347 -27.05 13.47 -11.66
C PHE A 347 -26.30 13.72 -10.34
N PRO A 348 -25.80 14.94 -10.02
CA PRO A 348 -25.17 15.18 -8.73
C PRO A 348 -26.10 14.93 -7.55
N THR A 349 -27.40 15.24 -7.70
CA THR A 349 -28.43 14.96 -6.70
C THR A 349 -28.63 13.46 -6.54
N PHE A 350 -28.83 12.72 -7.65
CA PHE A 350 -28.94 11.26 -7.64
C PHE A 350 -27.71 10.59 -6.99
N LEU A 351 -26.51 11.03 -7.34
CA LEU A 351 -25.26 10.49 -6.81
C LEU A 351 -25.16 10.73 -5.30
N ASN A 352 -25.46 11.96 -4.84
CA ASN A 352 -25.47 12.27 -3.41
C ASN A 352 -26.52 11.47 -2.65
N ASP A 353 -27.72 11.28 -3.21
CA ASP A 353 -28.76 10.48 -2.60
C ASP A 353 -28.33 9.01 -2.48
N ALA A 354 -27.77 8.43 -3.55
CA ALA A 354 -27.26 7.06 -3.55
C ALA A 354 -26.13 6.86 -2.54
N VAL A 355 -25.15 7.76 -2.51
CA VAL A 355 -24.05 7.73 -1.52
C VAL A 355 -24.60 7.87 -0.10
N THR A 356 -25.59 8.72 0.13
CA THR A 356 -26.22 8.88 1.44
C THR A 356 -26.91 7.58 1.90
N GLN A 357 -27.62 6.90 0.99
CA GLN A 357 -28.22 5.60 1.29
C GLN A 357 -27.17 4.54 1.63
N ILE A 358 -26.06 4.51 0.89
CA ILE A 358 -24.92 3.62 1.17
C ILE A 358 -24.34 3.93 2.56
N VAL A 359 -24.11 5.20 2.88
CA VAL A 359 -23.59 5.64 4.18
C VAL A 359 -24.50 5.19 5.32
N ILE A 360 -25.81 5.39 5.21
CA ILE A 360 -26.77 4.96 6.23
C ILE A 360 -26.71 3.44 6.41
N LYS A 361 -26.86 2.68 5.32
CA LYS A 361 -26.88 1.21 5.34
C LYS A 361 -25.61 0.61 5.94
N ARG A 362 -24.44 1.12 5.56
CA ARG A 362 -23.14 0.61 6.04
C ARG A 362 -22.88 1.01 7.49
N THR A 363 -23.26 2.22 7.88
CA THR A 363 -23.17 2.66 9.28
C THR A 363 -24.04 1.81 10.19
N GLU A 364 -25.28 1.50 9.78
CA GLU A 364 -26.17 0.59 10.51
C GLU A 364 -25.57 -0.81 10.63
N ALA A 365 -24.98 -1.34 9.55
CA ALA A 365 -24.30 -2.64 9.56
C ALA A 365 -23.12 -2.68 10.55
N ILE A 366 -22.31 -1.61 10.63
CA ILE A 366 -21.22 -1.48 11.62
C ILE A 366 -21.79 -1.50 13.03
N VAL A 367 -22.83 -0.71 13.31
CA VAL A 367 -23.48 -0.67 14.63
C VAL A 367 -24.04 -2.04 15.02
N ASP A 368 -24.70 -2.74 14.09
CA ASP A 368 -25.25 -4.07 14.34
C ASP A 368 -24.15 -5.12 14.56
N ASN A 369 -23.01 -5.03 13.86
CA ASN A 369 -21.84 -5.86 14.11
C ASN A 369 -21.30 -5.61 15.53
N LEU A 370 -21.07 -4.35 15.91
CA LEU A 370 -20.63 -3.98 17.26
C LEU A 370 -21.62 -4.48 18.34
N ARG A 371 -22.93 -4.39 18.08
CA ARG A 371 -23.98 -4.93 18.95
C ARG A 371 -23.88 -6.44 19.11
N SER A 372 -23.76 -7.18 18.00
CA SER A 372 -23.67 -8.65 18.00
C SER A 372 -22.49 -9.16 18.84
N ARG A 373 -21.42 -8.36 18.93
CA ARG A 373 -20.21 -8.65 19.72
C ARG A 373 -20.28 -8.20 21.18
N GLY A 374 -21.35 -7.51 21.56
CA GLY A 374 -21.49 -6.93 22.89
C GLY A 374 -20.58 -5.72 23.14
N LEU A 375 -19.99 -5.12 22.09
CA LEU A 375 -19.13 -3.94 22.22
C LEU A 375 -19.91 -2.66 22.55
N LEU A 376 -21.24 -2.68 22.40
CA LEU A 376 -22.14 -1.59 22.84
C LEU A 376 -22.66 -1.77 24.28
N VAL A 377 -22.35 -2.90 24.94
CA VAL A 377 -22.80 -3.16 26.31
C VAL A 377 -22.09 -2.22 27.28
N GLN A 378 -22.84 -1.56 28.16
CA GLN A 378 -22.33 -0.57 29.14
C GLN A 378 -21.53 0.59 28.49
N LEU A 379 -21.82 0.93 27.24
CA LEU A 379 -21.14 2.02 26.56
C LEU A 379 -21.42 3.37 27.26
N GLY A 380 -20.40 4.21 27.37
CA GLY A 380 -20.43 5.45 28.18
C GLY A 380 -20.55 5.27 29.71
N VAL A 381 -20.79 4.06 30.23
CA VAL A 381 -20.93 3.80 31.68
C VAL A 381 -20.06 2.60 32.09
N PRO A 382 -18.72 2.73 32.04
CA PRO A 382 -17.82 1.65 32.42
C PRO A 382 -17.99 1.29 33.90
N SER A 383 -17.82 0.01 34.24
CA SER A 383 -17.88 -0.45 35.65
C SER A 383 -16.61 -0.09 36.43
N ASP A 384 -15.46 -0.05 35.76
CA ASP A 384 -14.13 0.25 36.32
C ASP A 384 -13.92 1.76 36.55
N ASP A 385 -13.49 2.13 37.76
CA ASP A 385 -13.27 3.53 38.14
C ASP A 385 -12.06 4.17 37.42
N ASN A 386 -11.05 3.39 37.03
CA ASN A 386 -9.92 3.89 36.24
C ASN A 386 -10.37 4.30 34.84
N VAL A 387 -11.23 3.49 34.22
CA VAL A 387 -11.81 3.78 32.90
C VAL A 387 -12.76 4.98 32.99
N LYS A 388 -13.53 5.11 34.07
CA LYS A 388 -14.35 6.32 34.32
C LYS A 388 -13.49 7.57 34.42
N SER A 389 -12.38 7.53 35.15
CA SER A 389 -11.46 8.68 35.26
C SER A 389 -10.90 9.06 33.89
N ALA A 390 -10.37 8.09 33.14
CA ALA A 390 -9.85 8.33 31.80
C ALA A 390 -10.92 8.89 30.84
N LEU A 391 -12.14 8.36 30.89
CA LEU A 391 -13.27 8.83 30.10
C LEU A 391 -13.64 10.28 30.45
N CYS A 392 -13.75 10.60 31.74
CA CYS A 392 -14.02 11.97 32.20
C CYS A 392 -12.94 12.94 31.71
N GLU A 393 -11.66 12.60 31.91
CA GLU A 393 -10.53 13.44 31.51
C GLU A 393 -10.50 13.69 30.00
N ILE A 394 -10.74 12.67 29.17
CA ILE A 394 -10.81 12.86 27.71
C ILE A 394 -12.04 13.68 27.32
N SER A 395 -13.19 13.46 27.98
CA SER A 395 -14.41 14.22 27.70
C SER A 395 -14.29 15.71 28.08
N GLU A 396 -13.51 16.03 29.12
CA GLU A 396 -13.20 17.41 29.49
C GLU A 396 -12.30 18.07 28.44
N LEU A 397 -11.34 17.33 27.88
CA LEU A 397 -10.45 17.81 26.82
C LEU A 397 -11.17 17.96 25.46
N LEU A 398 -12.09 17.04 25.14
CA LEU A 398 -12.75 16.93 23.85
C LEU A 398 -14.28 16.84 24.01
N PRO A 399 -14.94 17.94 24.44
CA PRO A 399 -16.36 17.93 24.81
C PRO A 399 -17.33 17.79 23.62
N HIS A 400 -16.83 17.86 22.39
CA HIS A 400 -17.62 17.72 21.17
C HIS A 400 -17.91 16.26 20.81
N PHE A 401 -17.18 15.30 21.40
CA PHE A 401 -17.47 13.88 21.25
C PHE A 401 -18.40 13.38 22.35
N SER A 402 -19.29 12.46 22.01
CA SER A 402 -20.14 11.80 23.00
C SER A 402 -19.32 10.89 23.91
N LEU A 403 -19.74 10.75 25.18
CA LEU A 403 -19.11 9.83 26.15
C LEU A 403 -19.12 8.39 25.64
N GLN A 404 -20.17 8.01 24.91
CA GLN A 404 -20.32 6.69 24.31
C GLN A 404 -19.27 6.46 23.23
N PHE A 405 -19.05 7.44 22.36
CA PHE A 405 -18.03 7.37 21.32
C PHE A 405 -16.62 7.34 21.90
N ILE A 406 -16.30 8.21 22.87
CA ILE A 406 -14.99 8.20 23.54
C ILE A 406 -14.73 6.84 24.23
N HIS A 407 -15.74 6.27 24.90
CA HIS A 407 -15.61 4.95 25.51
C HIS A 407 -15.41 3.85 24.46
N LEU A 408 -16.04 3.95 23.28
CA LEU A 408 -15.80 3.02 22.18
C LEU A 408 -14.35 3.11 21.67
N CYS A 409 -13.83 4.32 21.49
CA CYS A 409 -12.43 4.52 21.11
C CYS A 409 -11.46 4.01 22.19
N LEU A 410 -11.75 4.24 23.48
CA LEU A 410 -10.97 3.68 24.57
C LEU A 410 -10.94 2.14 24.51
N ARG A 411 -12.09 1.49 24.27
CA ARG A 411 -12.14 0.03 24.09
C ARG A 411 -11.26 -0.43 22.94
N HIS A 412 -11.31 0.29 21.83
CA HIS A 412 -10.52 0.02 20.65
C HIS A 412 -9.01 0.14 20.93
N PHE A 413 -8.56 1.17 21.62
CA PHE A 413 -7.13 1.33 21.95
C PHE A 413 -6.71 0.61 23.25
N GLY A 414 -7.41 -0.45 23.65
CA GLY A 414 -7.05 -1.24 24.84
C GLY A 414 -7.09 -0.45 26.16
N TYR A 415 -7.90 0.61 26.21
CA TYR A 415 -8.02 1.60 27.28
C TYR A 415 -6.77 2.46 27.50
N GLU A 416 -5.89 2.58 26.50
CA GLU A 416 -4.76 3.50 26.54
C GLU A 416 -5.20 4.95 26.30
N LYS A 417 -5.17 5.76 27.36
CA LYS A 417 -5.62 7.15 27.36
C LYS A 417 -4.86 8.01 26.34
N GLU A 418 -3.53 7.92 26.32
CA GLU A 418 -2.69 8.77 25.46
C GLU A 418 -2.93 8.47 23.97
N LEU A 419 -2.92 7.20 23.58
CA LEU A 419 -3.22 6.78 22.22
C LEU A 419 -4.62 7.24 21.80
N THR A 420 -5.62 7.02 22.65
CA THR A 420 -7.00 7.43 22.36
C THR A 420 -7.13 8.95 22.21
N THR A 421 -6.48 9.72 23.08
CA THR A 421 -6.51 11.19 23.01
C THR A 421 -5.85 11.69 21.73
N ASN A 422 -4.68 11.16 21.38
CA ASN A 422 -3.97 11.52 20.16
C ASN A 422 -4.79 11.17 18.92
N ALA A 423 -5.45 10.01 18.91
CA ALA A 423 -6.30 9.59 17.81
C ALA A 423 -7.57 10.46 17.66
N LEU A 424 -8.19 10.86 18.77
CA LEU A 424 -9.34 11.76 18.74
C LEU A 424 -8.97 13.20 18.35
N LEU A 425 -7.76 13.65 18.69
CA LEU A 425 -7.23 14.95 18.26
C LEU A 425 -6.91 14.95 16.76
N ASN A 426 -6.36 13.85 16.24
CA ASN A 426 -6.10 13.65 14.83
C ASN A 426 -7.00 12.55 14.26
N THR A 427 -8.24 12.94 13.92
CA THR A 427 -9.29 12.00 13.50
C THR A 427 -8.96 11.23 12.22
N THR A 428 -7.90 11.60 11.48
CA THR A 428 -7.42 10.80 10.33
C THR A 428 -6.69 9.53 10.76
N THR A 429 -6.18 9.47 11.98
CA THR A 429 -5.53 8.29 12.57
C THR A 429 -6.52 7.34 13.22
N LEU A 430 -7.78 7.76 13.38
CA LEU A 430 -8.84 6.84 13.77
C LEU A 430 -9.06 5.85 12.63
N PRO A 431 -9.28 4.57 12.97
CA PRO A 431 -9.76 3.61 12.01
C PRO A 431 -11.06 4.04 11.32
N LEU A 432 -11.27 3.54 10.10
CA LEU A 432 -12.36 4.01 9.25
C LEU A 432 -13.75 3.74 9.83
N ASP A 433 -13.92 2.61 10.52
CA ASP A 433 -15.19 2.26 11.18
C ASP A 433 -15.50 3.21 12.33
N LEU A 434 -14.48 3.55 13.14
CA LEU A 434 -14.64 4.56 14.19
C LEU A 434 -14.89 5.96 13.61
N ARG A 435 -14.27 6.31 12.49
CA ARG A 435 -14.54 7.57 11.78
C ARG A 435 -15.99 7.64 11.31
N ALA A 436 -16.54 6.55 10.80
CA ALA A 436 -17.94 6.48 10.38
C ALA A 436 -18.92 6.76 11.54
N LEU A 437 -18.55 6.36 12.76
CA LEU A 437 -19.40 6.49 13.94
C LEU A 437 -19.29 7.84 14.66
N MET A 438 -18.40 8.74 14.23
CA MET A 438 -18.16 10.04 14.89
C MET A 438 -19.43 10.89 15.05
N CYS A 439 -20.34 10.80 14.08
CA CYS A 439 -21.58 11.60 14.04
C CYS A 439 -22.83 10.77 14.38
N VAL A 440 -22.66 9.52 14.84
CA VAL A 440 -23.76 8.60 15.11
C VAL A 440 -24.11 8.64 16.60
N GLU A 441 -25.40 8.75 16.91
CA GLU A 441 -25.87 8.62 18.30
C GLU A 441 -25.82 7.14 18.72
N LEU A 442 -24.79 6.77 19.47
CA LEU A 442 -24.63 5.43 20.02
C LEU A 442 -25.43 5.28 21.33
N SER A 443 -26.40 4.35 21.35
CA SER A 443 -27.11 3.97 22.57
C SER A 443 -26.48 2.75 23.23
N ALA A 444 -26.35 2.76 24.56
CA ALA A 444 -25.88 1.59 25.30
C ALA A 444 -26.95 0.49 25.30
N ASP A 445 -26.55 -0.74 24.97
CA ASP A 445 -27.43 -1.90 25.08
C ASP A 445 -27.44 -2.41 26.53
N ALA A 446 -28.63 -2.76 27.03
CA ALA A 446 -28.80 -3.38 28.34
C ALA A 446 -28.18 -4.78 28.33
N VAL A 447 -27.50 -5.16 29.43
CA VAL A 447 -26.91 -6.51 29.58
C VAL A 447 -28.02 -7.55 29.40
N PRO A 448 -27.96 -8.45 28.39
CA PRO A 448 -28.90 -9.56 28.31
C PRO A 448 -28.68 -10.44 29.53
N SER A 449 -29.70 -10.59 30.37
CA SER A 449 -29.65 -11.24 31.69
C SER A 449 -29.33 -12.74 31.68
N ASN A 450 -28.90 -13.32 30.54
CA ASN A 450 -28.59 -14.74 30.36
C ASN A 450 -27.40 -15.05 29.41
N ALA A 451 -26.48 -14.11 29.14
CA ALA A 451 -25.33 -14.39 28.27
C ALA A 451 -24.08 -14.81 29.08
N VAL A 452 -24.01 -16.09 29.46
CA VAL A 452 -22.70 -16.76 29.52
C VAL A 452 -22.42 -17.20 28.09
N SER A 453 -21.72 -16.37 27.32
CA SER A 453 -21.26 -16.73 25.99
C SER A 453 -20.14 -17.76 26.12
N THR A 454 -20.47 -19.05 26.20
CA THR A 454 -19.50 -20.11 25.98
C THR A 454 -19.09 -20.08 24.50
N PHE A 455 -17.86 -19.65 24.24
CA PHE A 455 -17.20 -19.85 22.95
C PHE A 455 -16.90 -21.35 22.81
N THR A 456 -17.76 -22.10 22.13
CA THR A 456 -17.48 -23.49 21.75
C THR A 456 -16.80 -23.52 20.39
N ILE A 457 -15.48 -23.75 20.40
CA ILE A 457 -14.70 -24.08 19.20
C ILE A 457 -15.00 -25.55 18.83
N PRO A 458 -15.34 -25.88 17.57
CA PRO A 458 -15.53 -27.26 17.15
C PRO A 458 -14.16 -27.90 16.89
N CYS A 459 -13.40 -28.16 17.95
CA CYS A 459 -12.31 -29.14 17.95
C CYS A 459 -12.34 -29.82 19.32
N GLY A 460 -12.54 -31.15 19.31
CA GLY A 460 -12.89 -31.96 20.47
C GLY A 460 -11.77 -32.17 21.49
N ASN A 461 -11.21 -31.09 22.04
CA ASN A 461 -10.43 -31.09 23.27
C ASN A 461 -10.76 -29.85 24.09
N SER A 462 -11.45 -30.06 25.21
CA SER A 462 -11.83 -29.02 26.17
C SER A 462 -10.59 -28.46 26.87
N PHE A 463 -10.11 -27.29 26.44
CA PHE A 463 -9.16 -26.51 27.23
C PHE A 463 -9.91 -25.49 28.09
N TYR A 464 -9.79 -25.64 29.41
CA TYR A 464 -10.22 -24.63 30.37
C TYR A 464 -9.27 -23.43 30.28
N ILE A 465 -9.75 -22.29 29.78
CA ILE A 465 -9.02 -21.02 29.90
C ILE A 465 -9.20 -20.54 31.34
N CYS A 466 -8.26 -20.92 32.19
CA CYS A 466 -8.11 -20.38 33.53
C CYS A 466 -7.35 -19.04 33.43
N SER A 467 -7.84 -18.03 34.13
CA SER A 467 -7.38 -16.64 34.10
C SER A 467 -5.94 -16.47 34.62
N TYR A 468 -4.90 -16.83 33.87
CA TYR A 468 -3.51 -16.45 34.22
C TYR A 468 -2.52 -16.46 33.05
N ASP A 469 -2.96 -16.26 31.81
CA ASP A 469 -2.05 -16.03 30.69
C ASP A 469 -2.38 -14.69 30.01
N LYS A 470 -1.66 -13.64 30.42
CA LYS A 470 -1.89 -12.26 29.95
C LYS A 470 -1.66 -12.12 28.45
N ASP A 471 -0.80 -12.95 27.86
CA ASP A 471 -0.39 -12.83 26.47
C ASP A 471 -1.49 -13.27 25.49
N TRP A 472 -2.32 -14.26 25.86
CA TRP A 472 -3.45 -14.72 25.03
C TRP A 472 -4.67 -13.79 25.08
N CYS A 473 -4.95 -13.17 26.24
CA CYS A 473 -6.02 -12.17 26.34
C CYS A 473 -5.66 -10.88 25.59
N VAL A 474 -4.39 -10.47 25.62
CA VAL A 474 -3.88 -9.36 24.81
C VAL A 474 -3.95 -9.69 23.32
N LEU A 475 -3.79 -10.95 22.91
CA LEU A 475 -3.88 -11.38 21.51
C LEU A 475 -5.31 -11.35 20.98
N LEU A 476 -6.28 -11.81 21.77
CA LEU A 476 -7.70 -11.77 21.41
C LEU A 476 -8.22 -10.33 21.44
N LEU A 477 -7.80 -9.52 22.43
CA LEU A 477 -8.09 -8.08 22.43
C LEU A 477 -7.36 -7.38 21.28
N SER A 478 -6.08 -7.66 21.00
CA SER A 478 -5.32 -7.00 19.94
C SER A 478 -5.84 -7.37 18.55
N LEU A 479 -6.22 -8.63 18.32
CA LEU A 479 -6.84 -9.08 17.07
C LEU A 479 -8.25 -8.52 16.93
N LEU A 480 -9.03 -8.46 18.01
CA LEU A 480 -10.34 -7.82 18.00
C LEU A 480 -10.21 -6.30 17.84
N THR A 481 -9.15 -5.65 18.31
CA THR A 481 -8.93 -4.20 18.18
C THR A 481 -8.25 -3.82 16.88
N SER A 482 -7.37 -4.65 16.31
CA SER A 482 -6.73 -4.39 15.01
C SER A 482 -7.63 -4.70 13.81
N LEU A 483 -8.78 -5.30 14.07
CA LEU A 483 -9.90 -5.47 13.14
C LEU A 483 -10.82 -4.25 13.05
N PHE A 484 -10.58 -3.22 13.88
CA PHE A 484 -11.41 -2.01 13.92
C PHE A 484 -10.70 -0.79 13.38
#